data_AF-A0A377W5Z5-F1
#
_entry.id   AF-A0A377W5Z5-F1
#
_cell.length_a   1.000
_cell.length_b   1.000
_cell.length_c   1.000
_cell.angle_alpha   90.00
_cell.angle_beta   90.00
_cell.angle_gamma   90.00
#
_symmetry.space_group_name_H-M   'P 1'
#
loop_
_entity.id
_entity.type
_entity.pdbx_description
1 polymer ?
#
loop_
_entity_poly.entity_id
_entity_poly.type
_entity_poly.pdbx_seq_one_letter_code
_entity_poly.pdbx_strand_id
1 'polypeptide(L)'
;MPILNELPLHVGYCAQWGISEPEMAAQPEAPETLNYTRYVLDIGHSGDALDLLVALMPCVAGYAEIGLGLLQHPATRLDDNPYASWIRNYGDEGYLQGVSAAAGAVGNGVAAARERGANH
;
A
#
# COMPACT_ATOMS: atom_id res chain seq x y z
N MET A 1 8.67 8.59 4.40
CA MET A 1 7.69 9.00 3.39
C MET A 1 6.29 8.55 3.84
N PRO A 2 5.33 9.47 4.01
CA PRO A 2 3.93 9.11 4.31
C PRO A 2 3.24 8.44 3.12
N ILE A 3 2.29 7.52 3.36
CA ILE A 3 1.54 6.79 2.30
C ILE A 3 0.99 7.71 1.19
N LEU A 4 0.46 8.90 1.54
CA LEU A 4 -0.07 9.85 0.56
C LEU A 4 0.97 10.38 -0.45
N ASN A 5 2.26 10.25 -0.14
CA ASN A 5 3.36 10.67 -1.00
C ASN A 5 3.91 9.52 -1.86
N GLU A 6 3.28 8.34 -1.84
CA GLU A 6 3.71 7.19 -2.64
C GLU A 6 3.51 7.40 -4.15
N LEU A 7 2.37 7.96 -4.55
CA LEU A 7 2.08 8.15 -5.97
C LEU A 7 3.03 9.17 -6.65
N PRO A 8 3.30 10.37 -6.09
CA PRO A 8 4.30 11.28 -6.64
C PRO A 8 5.70 10.65 -6.76
N LEU A 9 6.02 9.72 -5.87
CA LEU A 9 7.29 9.01 -5.88
C LEU A 9 7.40 8.03 -7.05
N HIS A 10 6.35 7.26 -7.33
CA HIS A 10 6.31 6.38 -8.50
C HIS A 10 6.37 7.16 -9.82
N VAL A 11 5.68 8.30 -9.91
CA VAL A 11 5.80 9.24 -11.04
C VAL A 11 7.26 9.69 -11.21
N GLY A 12 7.95 10.00 -10.11
CA GLY A 12 9.37 10.35 -10.11
C GLY A 12 10.27 9.23 -10.64
N TYR A 13 10.01 7.96 -10.31
CA TYR A 13 10.76 6.83 -10.85
C TYR A 13 10.54 6.65 -12.35
N CYS A 14 9.28 6.71 -12.81
CA CYS A 14 8.96 6.66 -14.23
C CYS A 14 9.71 7.74 -15.01
N ALA A 15 9.72 8.97 -14.49
CA ALA A 15 10.46 10.08 -15.10
C ALA A 15 11.97 9.82 -15.19
N GLN A 16 12.59 9.22 -14.16
CA GLN A 16 14.01 8.84 -14.19
C GLN A 16 14.33 7.79 -15.26
N TRP A 17 13.35 6.99 -15.65
CA TRP A 17 13.44 6.01 -16.74
C TRP A 17 12.98 6.57 -18.10
N GLY A 18 12.68 7.87 -18.19
CA GLY A 18 12.27 8.53 -19.42
C GLY A 18 10.80 8.31 -19.79
N ILE A 19 9.96 7.86 -18.85
CA ILE A 19 8.52 7.69 -19.05
C ILE A 19 7.79 8.91 -18.49
N SER A 20 7.05 9.61 -19.34
CA SER A 20 6.27 10.80 -18.96
C SER A 20 4.91 10.45 -18.36
N GLU A 21 4.33 11.36 -17.56
CA GLU A 21 2.98 11.18 -17.01
C GLU A 21 1.90 10.92 -18.10
N PRO A 22 1.88 11.63 -19.25
CA PRO A 22 0.95 11.30 -20.32
C PRO A 22 1.14 9.89 -20.89
N GLU A 23 2.38 9.42 -21.02
CA GLU A 23 2.67 8.05 -21.48
C GLU A 23 2.21 7.00 -20.45
N MET A 24 2.37 7.28 -19.16
CA MET A 24 1.83 6.45 -18.08
C MET A 24 0.31 6.38 -18.13
N ALA A 25 -0.36 7.53 -18.24
CA ALA A 25 -1.83 7.62 -18.27
C ALA A 25 -2.44 6.96 -19.51
N ALA A 26 -1.68 6.84 -20.59
CA ALA A 26 -2.10 6.17 -21.82
C ALA A 26 -1.91 4.64 -21.76
N GLN A 27 -1.26 4.09 -20.73
CA GLN A 27 -1.08 2.64 -20.63
C GLN A 27 -2.40 1.94 -20.33
N PRO A 28 -2.74 0.86 -21.06
CA PRO A 28 -3.87 0.03 -20.68
C PRO A 28 -3.56 -0.65 -19.35
N GLU A 29 -4.55 -0.67 -18.46
CA GLU A 29 -4.43 -1.38 -17.20
C GLU A 29 -4.32 -2.89 -17.46
N ALA A 30 -3.37 -3.54 -16.78
CA ALA A 30 -3.24 -4.99 -16.83
C ALA A 30 -4.45 -5.67 -16.17
N PRO A 31 -4.87 -6.87 -16.61
CA PRO A 31 -6.00 -7.60 -16.02
C PRO A 31 -5.88 -7.80 -14.51
N GLU A 32 -4.67 -8.03 -14.00
CA GLU A 32 -4.39 -8.21 -12.57
C GLU A 32 -4.62 -6.91 -11.80
N THR A 33 -4.15 -5.78 -12.33
CA THR A 33 -4.39 -4.44 -11.78
C THR A 33 -5.88 -4.11 -11.78
N LEU A 34 -6.58 -4.44 -12.86
CA LEU A 34 -8.01 -4.21 -12.99
C LEU A 34 -8.79 -5.04 -11.97
N ASN A 35 -8.54 -6.34 -11.88
CA ASN A 35 -9.23 -7.21 -10.92
C ASN A 35 -9.01 -6.76 -9.48
N TYR A 36 -7.77 -6.42 -9.13
CA TYR A 36 -7.45 -5.98 -7.77
C TYR A 36 -8.14 -4.67 -7.41
N THR A 37 -8.01 -3.65 -8.27
CA THR A 37 -8.59 -2.33 -8.01
C THR A 37 -10.11 -2.36 -8.02
N ARG A 38 -10.73 -3.15 -8.90
CA ARG A 38 -12.20 -3.29 -8.97
C ARG A 38 -12.72 -4.01 -7.74
N TYR A 39 -12.06 -5.07 -7.28
CA TYR A 39 -12.42 -5.72 -6.02
C TYR A 39 -12.42 -4.74 -4.84
N VAL A 40 -11.36 -3.96 -4.66
CA VAL A 40 -11.28 -2.99 -3.56
C VAL A 40 -12.38 -1.92 -3.65
N LEU A 41 -12.64 -1.40 -4.85
CA LEU A 41 -13.70 -0.41 -5.09
C LEU A 41 -15.08 -0.99 -4.84
N ASP A 42 -15.35 -2.21 -5.30
CA ASP A 42 -16.64 -2.88 -5.12
C ASP A 42 -16.93 -3.14 -3.63
N ILE A 43 -15.93 -3.61 -2.87
CA ILE A 43 -16.07 -3.78 -1.42
C ILE A 43 -16.34 -2.43 -0.73
N GLY A 44 -15.59 -1.37 -1.10
CA GLY A 44 -15.79 -0.04 -0.51
C GLY A 44 -17.14 0.60 -0.84
N HIS A 45 -17.70 0.31 -2.02
CA HIS A 45 -19.02 0.81 -2.41
C HIS A 45 -20.18 0.00 -1.84
N SER A 46 -20.00 -1.30 -1.63
CA SER A 46 -21.06 -2.20 -1.15
C SER A 46 -21.10 -2.37 0.37
N GLY A 47 -19.98 -2.08 1.04
CA GLY A 47 -19.82 -2.20 2.49
C GLY A 47 -19.71 -0.86 3.22
N ASP A 48 -19.07 -0.90 4.39
CA ASP A 48 -18.75 0.28 5.18
C ASP A 48 -17.25 0.63 5.19
N ALA A 49 -16.87 1.62 6.00
CA ALA A 49 -15.48 2.05 6.11
C ALA A 49 -14.54 0.94 6.63
N LEU A 50 -15.04 0.02 7.47
CA LEU A 50 -14.26 -1.11 7.96
C LEU A 50 -14.01 -2.12 6.83
N ASP A 51 -15.03 -2.42 6.02
CA ASP A 51 -14.89 -3.32 4.87
C ASP A 51 -13.83 -2.80 3.88
N LEU A 52 -13.88 -1.50 3.57
CA LEU A 52 -12.88 -0.85 2.72
C LEU A 52 -11.47 -0.93 3.33
N LEU A 53 -11.32 -0.60 4.61
CA LEU A 53 -10.02 -0.65 5.28
C LEU A 53 -9.44 -2.07 5.26
N VAL A 54 -10.27 -3.08 5.57
CA VAL A 54 -9.86 -4.49 5.53
C VAL A 54 -9.44 -4.91 4.12
N ALA A 55 -10.17 -4.50 3.08
CA ALA A 55 -9.81 -4.80 1.69
C ALA A 55 -8.47 -4.16 1.25
N LEU A 56 -8.13 -2.99 1.79
CA LEU A 56 -6.88 -2.27 1.51
C LEU A 56 -5.67 -2.79 2.30
N MET A 57 -5.89 -3.34 3.50
CA MET A 57 -4.82 -3.74 4.42
C MET A 57 -3.72 -4.62 3.79
N PRO A 58 -4.03 -5.65 2.99
CA PRO A 58 -3.01 -6.52 2.41
C PRO A 58 -1.98 -5.77 1.55
N CYS A 59 -2.39 -4.72 0.83
CA CYS A 59 -1.47 -3.93 0.02
C CYS A 59 -0.54 -3.11 0.92
N VAL A 60 -1.09 -2.26 1.78
CA VAL A 60 -0.28 -1.35 2.60
C VAL A 60 0.66 -2.11 3.55
N ALA A 61 0.17 -3.15 4.22
CA ALA A 61 0.96 -3.96 5.15
C ALA A 61 1.96 -4.87 4.41
N GLY A 62 1.55 -5.47 3.28
CA GLY A 62 2.43 -6.35 2.50
C GLY A 62 3.65 -5.60 1.95
N TYR A 63 3.48 -4.37 1.49
CA TYR A 63 4.60 -3.55 1.04
C TYR A 63 5.55 -3.16 2.19
N ALA A 64 5.02 -2.86 3.38
CA ALA A 64 5.85 -2.65 4.56
C ALA A 64 6.67 -3.89 4.94
N GLU A 65 6.03 -5.07 4.91
CA GLU A 65 6.70 -6.35 5.18
C GLU A 65 7.83 -6.61 4.19
N ILE A 66 7.57 -6.43 2.89
CA ILE A 66 8.57 -6.58 1.82
C ILE A 66 9.71 -5.56 2.00
N GLY A 67 9.38 -4.29 2.23
CA GLY A 67 10.38 -3.23 2.42
C GLY A 67 11.30 -3.49 3.61
N LEU A 68 10.73 -3.81 4.77
CA LEU A 68 11.48 -4.18 5.97
C LEU A 68 12.29 -5.45 5.77
N GLY A 69 11.69 -6.48 5.16
CA GLY A 69 12.36 -7.73 4.86
C GLY A 69 13.59 -7.51 3.99
N LEU A 70 13.46 -6.73 2.91
CA LEU A 70 14.59 -6.40 2.04
C LEU A 70 15.65 -5.57 2.75
N LEU A 71 15.29 -4.57 3.56
CA LEU A 71 16.26 -3.77 4.33
C LEU A 71 17.07 -4.61 5.33
N GLN A 72 16.44 -5.61 5.94
CA GLN A 72 17.06 -6.46 6.96
C GLN A 72 17.78 -7.67 6.37
N HIS A 73 17.50 -8.02 5.12
CA HIS A 73 18.06 -9.21 4.50
C HIS A 73 19.56 -9.02 4.20
N PRO A 74 20.44 -9.94 4.66
CA PRO A 74 21.89 -9.76 4.57
C PRO A 74 22.45 -9.75 3.14
N ALA A 75 21.71 -10.31 2.18
CA ALA A 75 22.09 -10.28 0.77
C ALA A 75 21.68 -8.99 0.04
N THR A 76 20.88 -8.12 0.66
CA THR A 76 20.44 -6.88 0.02
C THR A 76 21.60 -5.90 -0.06
N ARG A 77 21.93 -5.49 -1.28
CA ARG A 77 22.92 -4.44 -1.55
C ARG A 77 22.18 -3.17 -1.92
N LEU A 78 22.44 -2.07 -1.21
CA LEU A 78 21.80 -0.78 -1.46
C LEU A 78 22.68 0.18 -2.27
N ASP A 79 23.99 -0.05 -2.30
CA ASP A 79 24.92 0.70 -3.14
C ASP A 79 24.75 0.28 -4.61
N ASP A 80 24.74 1.27 -5.51
CA ASP A 80 24.52 1.10 -6.95
C ASP A 80 23.26 0.29 -7.33
N ASN A 81 22.27 0.25 -6.44
CA ASN A 81 21.02 -0.48 -6.66
C ASN A 81 19.90 0.49 -7.12
N PRO A 82 19.34 0.32 -8.34
CA PRO A 82 18.29 1.21 -8.85
C PRO A 82 16.98 1.15 -8.05
N TYR A 83 16.79 0.11 -7.23
CA TYR A 83 15.62 -0.08 -6.36
C TYR A 83 15.87 0.39 -4.91
N ALA A 84 17.06 0.89 -4.58
CA ALA A 84 17.41 1.23 -3.21
C ALA A 84 16.49 2.29 -2.60
N SER A 85 16.05 3.27 -3.40
CA SER A 85 15.06 4.26 -3.00
C SER A 85 13.73 3.61 -2.65
N TRP A 86 13.20 2.75 -3.53
CA TRP A 86 11.96 2.01 -3.32
C TRP A 86 12.02 1.19 -2.02
N ILE A 87 13.10 0.42 -1.82
CA ILE A 87 13.28 -0.41 -0.63
C ILE A 87 13.29 0.43 0.65
N ARG A 88 14.02 1.54 0.67
CA ARG A 88 14.08 2.45 1.82
C ARG A 88 12.71 3.06 2.13
N ASN A 89 11.93 3.41 1.11
CA ASN A 89 10.65 4.08 1.30
C ASN A 89 9.60 3.19 1.97
N TYR A 90 9.51 1.92 1.61
CA TYR A 90 8.53 1.02 2.25
C TYR A 90 8.95 0.55 3.65
N GLY A 91 10.24 0.65 3.97
CA GLY A 91 10.74 0.48 5.34
C GLY A 91 10.90 1.78 6.13
N ASP A 92 10.47 2.92 5.58
CA ASP A 92 10.59 4.22 6.23
C ASP A 92 9.58 4.36 7.36
N GLU A 93 10.01 4.99 8.46
CA GLU A 93 9.20 5.18 9.66
C GLU A 93 7.82 5.82 9.37
N GLY A 94 7.74 6.82 8.50
CA GLY A 94 6.49 7.48 8.14
C GLY A 94 5.52 6.56 7.36
N TYR A 95 6.04 5.62 6.57
CA TYR A 95 5.19 4.62 5.90
C TYR A 95 4.68 3.61 6.93
N LEU A 96 5.57 3.12 7.81
CA LEU A 96 5.23 2.17 8.86
C LEU A 96 4.23 2.73 9.89
N GLN A 97 4.35 4.01 10.23
CA GLN A 97 3.37 4.71 11.08
C GLN A 97 1.99 4.73 10.43
N GLY A 98 1.91 4.97 9.11
CA GLY A 98 0.66 4.89 8.36
C GLY A 98 0.04 3.49 8.36
N VAL A 99 0.87 2.46 8.16
CA VAL A 99 0.43 1.05 8.23
C VAL A 99 -0.07 0.71 9.63
N SER A 100 0.65 1.12 10.68
CA SER A 100 0.26 0.89 12.08
C SER A 100 -1.07 1.57 12.41
N ALA A 101 -1.27 2.81 11.96
CA ALA A 101 -2.53 3.52 12.13
C ALA A 101 -3.70 2.82 11.42
N ALA A 102 -3.50 2.37 10.18
CA ALA A 102 -4.51 1.63 9.43
C ALA A 102 -4.86 0.30 10.10
N ALA A 103 -3.87 -0.46 10.55
CA ALA A 103 -4.07 -1.71 11.29
C ALA A 103 -4.83 -1.49 12.61
N GLY A 104 -4.49 -0.42 13.34
CA GLY A 104 -5.21 -0.02 14.56
C GLY A 104 -6.67 0.33 14.29
N ALA A 105 -6.97 1.06 13.21
CA ALA A 105 -8.33 1.39 12.81
C ALA A 105 -9.16 0.12 12.49
N VAL A 106 -8.57 -0.84 11.77
CA VAL A 106 -9.20 -2.14 11.51
C VAL A 106 -9.45 -2.90 12.81
N GLY A 107 -8.45 -3.00 13.69
CA GLY A 107 -8.58 -3.69 14.98
C GLY A 107 -9.71 -3.12 15.84
N ASN A 108 -9.79 -1.78 15.94
CA ASN A 108 -10.85 -1.09 16.67
C ASN A 108 -12.23 -1.34 16.05
N GLY A 109 -12.34 -1.29 14.71
CA GLY A 109 -13.59 -1.55 14.01
C GLY A 109 -14.10 -2.98 14.23
N VAL A 110 -13.21 -3.97 14.15
CA VAL A 110 -13.54 -5.38 14.41
C VAL A 110 -13.99 -5.59 15.85
N ALA A 111 -13.31 -4.98 16.83
CA ALA A 111 -13.71 -5.07 18.23
C ALA A 111 -15.12 -4.49 18.46
N ALA A 112 -15.40 -3.31 17.92
CA ALA A 112 -16.71 -2.68 18.03
C ALA A 112 -17.82 -3.50 17.34
N ALA A 113 -17.53 -4.14 16.21
CA ALA A 113 -18.49 -5.01 15.53
C ALA A 113 -18.85 -6.25 16.36
N ARG A 114 -17.86 -6.85 17.04
CA ARG A 114 -18.07 -8.00 17.94
C ARG A 114 -18.95 -7.65 19.14
N GLU A 115 -18.74 -6.49 19.74
CA GLU A 115 -19.55 -6.01 20.88
C GLU A 115 -21.01 -5.78 20.49
N ARG A 116 -21.27 -5.25 19.28
CA ARG A 116 -22.65 -5.10 18.76
C ARG A 116 -23.33 -6.44 18.52
N GLY A 117 -22.60 -7.41 17.96
CA GLY A 117 -23.13 -8.76 17.71
C GLY A 117 -23.34 -9.60 18.98
N ALA A 118 -22.63 -9.30 20.07
CA ALA A 118 -22.81 -9.99 21.36
C ALA A 118 -24.00 -9.44 22.19
N ASN A 119 -24.51 -8.26 21.83
CA ASN A 119 -25.64 -7.59 22.50
C ASN A 119 -26.98 -7.79 21.77
N HIS A 120 -27.05 -8.71 20.81
CA HIS A 120 -28.24 -9.10 20.05
C HIS A 120 -28.50 -10.60 20.21
#